data_AF-A0A536LPR5-F1
#
_entry.id   AF-A0A536LPR5-F1
#
_cell.length_a   1.000
_cell.length_b   1.000
_cell.length_c   1.000
_cell.angle_alpha   90.00
_cell.angle_beta   90.00
_cell.angle_gamma   90.00
#
_symmetry.space_group_name_H-M   'P 1'
#
loop_
_entity.id
_entity.type
_entity.pdbx_description
1 polymer ?
#
loop_
_entity_poly.entity_id
_entity_poly.type
_entity_poly.pdbx_seq_one_letter_code
_entity_poly.pdbx_strand_id
1 'polypeptide(L)'
;LSRLVAAGPVNTMADIFEDPHVAAREMLPEIEQVGARPVKLAGQPIKLTRTPSRMYRRAPMLGEDSAEILAEIGMTPADLEGSK
;
A
#
# COMPACT_ATOMS: atom_id res chain seq x y z
N LEU A 1 -15.52 -32.82 25.20
CA LEU A 1 -16.49 -31.88 24.58
C LEU A 1 -15.92 -30.45 24.38
N SER A 2 -14.76 -30.08 24.92
CA SER A 2 -14.19 -28.72 24.80
C SER A 2 -13.47 -28.38 23.47
N ARG A 3 -13.31 -29.32 22.54
CA ARG A 3 -12.51 -29.14 21.32
C ARG A 3 -13.28 -28.58 20.10
N LEU A 4 -14.56 -28.23 20.24
CA LEU A 4 -15.40 -27.70 19.14
C LEU A 4 -15.57 -26.18 19.19
N VAL A 5 -14.94 -25.49 20.13
CA VAL A 5 -15.06 -24.04 20.26
C VAL A 5 -13.93 -23.39 19.47
N ALA A 6 -14.29 -22.67 18.41
CA ALA A 6 -13.35 -21.82 17.69
C ALA A 6 -12.95 -20.66 18.61
N ALA A 7 -11.67 -20.60 18.97
CA ALA A 7 -11.10 -19.52 19.75
C ALA A 7 -9.70 -19.21 19.21
N GLY A 8 -9.31 -17.95 19.33
CA GLY A 8 -7.97 -17.47 18.99
C GLY A 8 -7.53 -16.41 20.00
N PRO A 9 -6.22 -16.15 20.10
CA PRO A 9 -5.69 -15.09 20.95
C PRO A 9 -6.14 -13.70 20.47
N VAL A 10 -6.17 -12.75 21.40
CA VAL A 10 -6.23 -11.32 21.05
C VAL A 10 -4.81 -10.88 20.75
N ASN A 11 -4.47 -10.77 19.47
CA ASN A 11 -3.12 -10.43 19.02
C ASN A 11 -2.80 -8.94 19.22
N THR A 12 -1.60 -8.66 19.71
CA THR A 12 -0.98 -7.34 19.67
C THR A 12 -0.37 -7.06 18.30
N MET A 13 0.10 -5.83 18.08
CA MET A 13 0.77 -5.51 16.82
C MET A 13 2.08 -6.30 16.63
N ALA A 14 2.83 -6.53 17.71
CA ALA A 14 4.07 -7.33 17.65
C ALA A 14 3.78 -8.77 17.20
N ASP A 15 2.73 -9.38 17.75
CA ASP A 15 2.30 -10.74 17.37
C ASP A 15 1.98 -10.81 15.86
N ILE A 16 1.30 -9.79 15.31
CA ILE A 16 0.95 -9.73 13.88
C ILE A 16 2.21 -9.65 13.01
N PHE A 17 3.24 -8.89 13.41
CA PHE A 17 4.49 -8.76 12.66
C PHE A 17 5.31 -10.05 12.64
N GLU A 18 5.18 -10.90 13.66
CA GLU A 18 5.89 -12.17 13.80
C GLU A 18 5.05 -13.39 13.36
N ASP A 19 3.76 -13.19 13.04
CA ASP A 19 2.84 -14.27 12.69
C ASP A 19 3.22 -14.98 11.37
N PRO A 20 3.45 -16.31 11.39
CA PRO A 20 3.85 -17.07 10.18
C PRO A 20 2.82 -17.03 9.05
N HIS A 21 1.53 -16.95 9.38
CA HIS A 21 0.45 -16.86 8.39
C HIS A 21 0.43 -15.49 7.72
N VAL A 22 0.66 -14.41 8.48
CA VAL A 22 0.78 -13.03 7.94
C VAL A 22 1.98 -12.95 6.98
N ALA A 23 3.13 -13.51 7.37
CA ALA A 23 4.33 -13.57 6.54
C ALA A 23 4.12 -14.39 5.26
N ALA A 24 3.58 -15.61 5.38
CA ALA A 24 3.32 -16.50 4.23
C ALA A 24 2.34 -15.91 3.21
N ARG A 25 1.50 -14.96 3.64
CA ARG A 25 0.53 -14.26 2.78
C ARG A 25 1.00 -12.90 2.28
N GLU A 26 2.24 -12.50 2.59
CA GLU A 26 2.80 -11.19 2.20
C GLU A 26 1.85 -10.05 2.61
N MET A 27 1.36 -10.09 3.85
CA MET A 27 0.34 -9.16 4.34
C MET A 27 0.91 -7.85 4.89
N LEU A 28 2.23 -7.75 5.04
CA LEU A 28 2.92 -6.56 5.51
C LEU A 28 4.10 -6.21 4.58
N PRO A 29 3.84 -5.87 3.31
CA PRO A 29 4.89 -5.44 2.38
C PRO A 29 5.59 -4.19 2.90
N GLU A 30 6.90 -4.12 2.64
CA GLU A 30 7.72 -2.95 2.91
C GLU A 30 7.72 -2.03 1.68
N ILE A 31 7.42 -0.75 1.90
CA ILE A 31 7.29 0.27 0.86
C ILE A 31 8.25 1.42 1.14
N GLU A 32 9.05 1.78 0.15
CA GLU A 32 9.96 2.93 0.21
C GLU A 32 9.18 4.25 0.33
N GLN A 33 9.77 5.25 0.99
CA GLN A 33 9.18 6.57 1.17
C GLN A 33 10.22 7.64 0.83
N VAL A 34 9.82 8.75 0.21
CA VAL A 34 10.76 9.85 -0.08
C VAL A 34 11.15 10.52 1.22
N GLY A 35 12.45 10.61 1.48
CA GLY A 35 12.98 11.31 2.66
C GLY A 35 12.71 10.61 4.00
N ALA A 36 12.25 9.35 3.98
CA ALA A 36 12.01 8.56 5.17
C ALA A 36 12.47 7.11 4.99
N ARG A 37 12.56 6.37 6.10
CA ARG A 37 12.85 4.94 6.05
C ARG A 37 11.67 4.18 5.43
N PRO A 38 11.92 3.01 4.81
CA PRO A 38 10.84 2.14 4.37
C PRO A 38 9.88 1.80 5.51
N VAL A 39 8.60 1.67 5.17
CA VAL A 39 7.53 1.39 6.13
C VAL A 39 6.77 0.13 5.72
N LYS A 40 6.33 -0.65 6.70
CA LYS A 40 5.42 -1.78 6.47
C LYS A 40 3.98 -1.30 6.49
N LEU A 41 3.23 -1.63 5.45
CA LEU A 41 1.82 -1.28 5.31
C LEU A 41 0.96 -2.54 5.25
N ALA A 42 -0.31 -2.43 5.61
CA ALA A 42 -1.26 -3.52 5.42
C ALA A 42 -1.44 -3.80 3.91
N GLY A 43 -1.00 -4.99 3.49
CA GLY A 43 -1.07 -5.47 2.12
C GLY A 43 -2.49 -5.77 1.64
N GLN A 44 -2.66 -6.09 0.36
CA GLN A 44 -3.94 -6.55 -0.18
C GLN A 44 -4.31 -7.93 0.42
N PRO A 45 -5.42 -8.05 1.21
CA PRO A 45 -5.88 -9.33 1.76
C PRO A 45 -6.32 -10.37 0.72
N ILE A 46 -6.83 -9.92 -0.43
CA ILE A 46 -7.38 -10.80 -1.47
C ILE A 46 -6.30 -11.13 -2.50
N LYS A 47 -5.91 -12.40 -2.59
CA LYS A 47 -4.91 -12.87 -3.56
C LYS A 47 -5.61 -13.50 -4.76
N LEU A 48 -5.50 -12.85 -5.92
CA LEU A 48 -6.07 -13.32 -7.18
C LEU A 48 -4.98 -14.00 -8.02
N THR A 49 -5.28 -15.15 -8.59
CA THR A 49 -4.32 -15.90 -9.42
C THR A 49 -4.17 -15.32 -10.82
N ARG A 50 -5.28 -14.87 -11.44
CA ARG A 50 -5.27 -14.31 -12.80
C ARG A 50 -4.82 -12.85 -12.87
N THR A 51 -5.14 -12.05 -11.85
CA THR A 51 -4.81 -10.62 -11.79
C THR A 51 -4.22 -10.29 -10.41
N PRO A 52 -2.99 -10.75 -10.11
CA PRO A 52 -2.38 -10.54 -8.80
C PRO A 52 -2.28 -9.05 -8.48
N SER A 53 -2.90 -8.62 -7.39
CA SER A 53 -2.75 -7.25 -6.89
C SER A 53 -1.38 -7.09 -6.25
N ARG A 54 -0.72 -5.98 -6.55
CA ARG A 54 0.58 -5.60 -6.00
C ARG A 54 0.56 -4.13 -5.63
N MET A 55 1.17 -3.76 -4.50
CA MET A 55 1.57 -2.38 -4.29
C MET A 55 2.77 -2.12 -5.21
N TYR A 56 2.58 -1.29 -6.23
CA TYR A 56 3.56 -1.10 -7.31
C TYR A 56 4.33 0.22 -7.18
N ARG A 57 3.82 1.19 -6.42
CA ARG A 57 4.50 2.44 -6.08
C ARG A 57 4.08 2.91 -4.70
N ARG A 58 4.94 3.71 -4.08
CA ARG A 58 4.60 4.47 -2.88
C ARG A 58 3.54 5.54 -3.16
N ALA A 59 2.98 6.10 -2.10
CA ALA A 59 2.15 7.29 -2.23
C ALA A 59 2.95 8.44 -2.87
N PRO A 60 2.36 9.22 -3.79
CA PRO A 60 3.01 10.41 -4.35
C PRO A 60 3.20 11.49 -3.29
N MET A 61 4.24 12.29 -3.46
CA MET A 61 4.37 13.57 -2.79
C MET A 61 3.34 14.56 -3.35
N LEU A 62 3.09 15.65 -2.61
CA LEU A 62 2.22 16.72 -3.07
C LEU A 62 2.74 17.27 -4.41
N GLY A 63 1.92 17.15 -5.45
CA GLY A 63 2.22 17.64 -6.80
C GLY A 63 3.19 16.80 -7.63
N GLU A 64 3.60 15.61 -7.15
CA GLU A 64 4.61 14.79 -7.83
C GLU A 64 4.21 14.40 -9.26
N ASP A 65 2.96 14.00 -9.47
CA ASP A 65 2.46 13.58 -10.78
C ASP A 65 1.81 14.73 -11.58
N SER A 66 1.79 15.97 -11.04
CA SER A 66 1.01 17.08 -11.65
C SER A 66 1.43 17.40 -13.08
N ALA A 67 2.74 17.49 -13.34
CA ALA A 67 3.25 17.82 -14.67
C ALA A 67 2.95 16.73 -15.70
N GLU A 68 3.06 15.46 -15.29
CA GLU A 68 2.75 14.30 -16.14
C GLU A 68 1.25 14.30 -16.52
N ILE A 69 0.37 14.41 -15.53
CA ILE A 69 -1.09 14.39 -15.76
C ILE A 69 -1.55 15.57 -16.62
N LEU A 70 -1.02 16.77 -16.38
CA LEU A 70 -1.37 17.96 -17.19
C LEU A 70 -0.94 17.79 -18.65
N ALA A 71 0.23 17.19 -18.90
CA ALA A 71 0.68 16.88 -20.25
C ALA A 71 -0.19 15.80 -20.92
N GLU A 72 -0.63 14.77 -20.19
CA GLU A 72 -1.51 13.71 -20.71
C GLU A 72 -2.84 14.26 -21.24
N ILE A 73 -3.36 15.33 -20.63
CA ILE A 73 -4.61 15.98 -21.06
C ILE A 73 -4.37 17.14 -22.05
N GLY A 74 -3.13 17.32 -22.53
CA GLY A 74 -2.79 18.32 -23.55
C GLY A 74 -2.63 19.75 -23.03
N MET A 75 -2.51 19.95 -21.71
CA MET A 75 -2.22 21.27 -21.14
C MET A 75 -0.73 21.59 -21.22
N THR A 76 -0.45 22.84 -21.57
CA THR A 76 0.88 23.41 -21.65
C THR A 76 1.16 24.31 -20.44
N PRO A 77 2.44 24.62 -20.14
CA PRO A 77 2.76 25.59 -19.11
C PRO A 77 2.07 26.96 -19.29
N ALA A 78 1.79 27.35 -20.54
CA ALA A 78 1.07 28.59 -20.85
C ALA A 78 -0.40 28.56 -20.39
N ASP A 79 -1.04 27.38 -20.38
CA ASP A 79 -2.43 27.23 -19.92
C ASP A 79 -2.56 27.38 -18.39
N LEU A 80 -1.43 27.34 -17.66
CA LEU A 80 -1.38 27.47 -16.21
C LEU A 80 -1.16 28.93 -15.75
N GLU A 81 -0.85 29.85 -16.66
CA GLU A 81 -0.68 31.27 -16.36
C GLU A 81 -2.02 31.91 -15.95
N GLY A 82 -2.31 31.88 -14.65
CA GLY A 82 -3.52 32.47 -14.05
C GLY A 82 -4.27 31.56 -13.10
N SER A 83 -3.92 30.27 -13.06
CA SER A 83 -4.46 29.35 -12.05
C SER A 83 -3.72 29.59 -10.72
N LYS A 84 -4.43 30.13 -9.73
CA LYS A 84 -3.94 30.26 -8.35
C LYS A 84 -3.92 28.92 -7.64
#